data_AF-A0A8T3PZF1-F1
#
_entry.id   AF-A0A8T3PZF1-F1
#
_cell.length_a   1.000
_cell.length_b   1.000
_cell.length_c   1.000
_cell.angle_alpha   90.00
_cell.angle_beta   90.00
_cell.angle_gamma   90.00
#
_symmetry.space_group_name_H-M   'P 1'
#
loop_
_entity.id
_entity.type
_entity.pdbx_description
1 polymer ?
#
loop_
_entity_poly.entity_id
_entity_poly.type
_entity_poly.pdbx_seq_one_letter_code
_entity_poly.pdbx_strand_id
1 'polypeptide(L)'
;MLPGSIAAELDRLNPGRIIVLGSAGVVSDGVMAALDAHDTGGGVLRIGGLDRYDTASRISAFHHPGGAPLAYVATGANFPDALAAGPAAAVRGAPTLLVQANAIPGSTSHELARLNMSRIILLGGPSVVSQAVQNSLVGYTAS
;
A
#
# COMPACT_ATOMS: atom_id res chain seq x y z
N MET A 1 -8.55 4.47 21.15
CA MET A 1 -9.93 4.02 21.41
C MET A 1 -10.74 4.20 20.13
N LEU A 2 -11.60 3.23 19.79
CA LEU A 2 -12.42 3.25 18.57
C LEU A 2 -13.59 4.24 18.76
N PRO A 3 -13.80 5.23 17.87
CA PRO A 3 -14.94 6.13 17.99
C PRO A 3 -16.28 5.41 17.83
N GLY A 4 -17.31 5.83 18.58
CA GLY A 4 -18.63 5.18 18.56
C GLY A 4 -19.32 5.19 17.19
N SER A 5 -19.07 6.22 16.37
CA SER A 5 -19.58 6.27 14.99
C SER A 5 -18.97 5.19 14.09
N ILE A 6 -17.70 4.84 14.31
CA ILE A 6 -17.02 3.77 13.56
C ILE A 6 -17.51 2.40 14.04
N ALA A 7 -17.68 2.21 15.36
CA ALA A 7 -18.24 0.98 15.91
C ALA A 7 -19.66 0.70 15.37
N ALA A 8 -20.54 1.72 15.39
CA ALA A 8 -21.89 1.59 14.84
C ALA A 8 -21.89 1.25 13.34
N GLU A 9 -20.95 1.80 12.58
CA GLU A 9 -20.84 1.49 11.15
C GLU A 9 -20.30 0.07 10.91
N LEU A 10 -19.36 -0.42 11.73
CA LEU A 10 -18.90 -1.80 11.67
C LEU A 10 -20.03 -2.78 12.01
N ASP A 11 -20.83 -2.49 13.04
CA ASP A 11 -22.01 -3.30 13.38
C ASP A 11 -23.02 -3.32 12.23
N ARG A 12 -23.25 -2.17 11.58
CA ARG A 12 -24.15 -2.06 10.42
C ARG A 12 -23.65 -2.84 9.21
N LEU A 13 -22.33 -2.83 8.96
CA LEU A 13 -21.71 -3.54 7.85
C LEU A 13 -21.59 -5.04 8.10
N ASN A 14 -21.51 -5.45 9.38
CA ASN A 14 -21.35 -6.83 9.80
C ASN A 14 -20.22 -7.57 9.04
N PRO A 15 -18.98 -7.04 9.08
CA PRO A 15 -17.91 -7.51 8.21
C PRO A 15 -17.47 -8.94 8.57
N GLY A 16 -17.23 -9.74 7.54
CA GLY A 16 -16.60 -11.06 7.67
C GLY A 16 -15.09 -10.99 7.90
N ARG A 17 -14.47 -9.82 7.73
CA ARG A 17 -13.04 -9.59 7.97
C ARG A 17 -12.78 -8.10 8.09
N ILE A 18 -11.86 -7.71 8.97
CA ILE A 18 -11.38 -6.33 9.09
C ILE A 18 -9.88 -6.27 8.78
N ILE A 19 -9.48 -5.39 7.87
CA ILE A 19 -8.05 -5.17 7.54
C ILE A 19 -7.66 -3.76 7.97
N VAL A 20 -6.68 -3.68 8.86
CA VAL A 20 -6.14 -2.43 9.39
C VAL A 20 -4.80 -2.13 8.72
N LEU A 21 -4.70 -0.96 8.09
CA LEU A 21 -3.48 -0.52 7.44
C LEU A 21 -2.65 0.36 8.38
N GLY A 22 -1.35 0.09 8.48
CA GLY A 22 -0.41 0.84 9.30
C GLY A 22 0.02 0.12 10.58
N SER A 23 1.11 0.61 11.16
CA SER A 23 1.76 0.01 12.33
C SER A 23 1.03 0.33 13.64
N ALA A 24 1.45 -0.32 14.72
CA ALA A 24 0.95 -0.08 16.08
C ALA A 24 1.15 1.38 16.55
N GLY A 25 2.13 2.09 15.98
CA GLY A 25 2.38 3.50 16.27
C GLY A 25 1.33 4.46 15.69
N VAL A 26 0.52 4.01 14.72
CA VAL A 26 -0.55 4.81 14.09
C VAL A 26 -1.93 4.32 14.52
N VAL A 27 -2.13 2.99 14.54
CA VAL A 27 -3.35 2.37 15.06
C VAL A 27 -2.93 1.45 16.19
N SER A 28 -3.25 1.79 17.44
CA SER A 28 -2.76 1.04 18.59
C SER A 28 -3.39 -0.35 18.71
N ASP A 29 -2.74 -1.25 19.47
CA ASP A 29 -3.26 -2.60 19.71
C ASP A 29 -4.57 -2.59 20.52
N GLY A 30 -4.78 -1.56 21.35
CA GLY A 30 -6.08 -1.34 21.98
C GLY A 30 -7.20 -1.02 20.97
N VAL A 31 -6.89 -0.44 19.80
CA VAL A 31 -7.87 -0.29 18.71
C VAL A 31 -8.08 -1.64 18.02
N MET A 32 -7.03 -2.43 17.79
CA MET A 32 -7.17 -3.78 17.21
C MET A 32 -8.09 -4.66 18.05
N ALA A 33 -7.86 -4.70 19.37
CA ALA A 33 -8.68 -5.47 20.30
C ALA A 33 -10.14 -4.99 20.34
N ALA A 34 -10.39 -3.68 20.14
CA ALA A 34 -11.74 -3.16 20.04
C ALA A 34 -12.43 -3.59 18.73
N LEU A 35 -11.68 -3.74 17.63
CA LEU A 35 -12.21 -4.19 16.34
C LEU A 35 -12.60 -5.68 16.36
N ASP A 36 -11.96 -6.51 17.18
CA ASP A 36 -12.27 -7.94 17.30
C ASP A 36 -13.73 -8.19 17.71
N ALA A 37 -14.34 -7.26 18.46
CA ALA A 37 -15.75 -7.35 18.85
C ALA A 37 -16.74 -7.17 17.68
N HIS A 38 -16.26 -6.71 16.53
CA HIS A 38 -17.08 -6.37 15.35
C HIS A 38 -16.81 -7.26 14.13
N ASP A 39 -15.90 -8.23 14.22
CA ASP A 39 -15.66 -9.22 13.17
C ASP A 39 -16.59 -10.43 13.33
N THR A 40 -17.07 -10.98 12.21
CA THR A 40 -17.99 -12.14 12.21
C THR A 40 -17.32 -13.49 11.90
N GLY A 41 -15.99 -13.56 11.88
CA GLY A 41 -15.27 -14.84 11.86
C GLY A 41 -14.01 -14.90 11.00
N GLY A 42 -13.66 -13.88 10.22
CA GLY A 42 -12.46 -13.85 9.38
C GLY A 42 -11.26 -13.15 10.02
N GLY A 43 -11.43 -12.62 11.22
CA GLY A 43 -10.43 -12.00 12.07
C GLY A 43 -10.07 -10.56 11.67
N VAL A 44 -9.41 -9.88 12.60
CA VAL A 44 -8.80 -8.57 12.38
C VAL A 44 -7.34 -8.77 12.00
N LEU A 45 -6.95 -8.32 10.81
CA LEU A 45 -5.58 -8.40 10.30
C LEU A 45 -4.95 -7.01 10.21
N ARG A 46 -3.73 -6.87 10.71
CA ARG A 46 -2.90 -5.67 10.47
C ARG A 46 -1.95 -5.90 9.29
N ILE A 47 -1.88 -4.92 8.40
CA ILE A 47 -0.84 -4.79 7.39
C ILE A 47 -0.12 -3.46 7.60
N GLY A 48 1.04 -3.51 8.25
CA GLY A 48 1.85 -2.33 8.56
C GLY A 48 3.34 -2.66 8.49
N GLY A 49 4.12 -1.71 8.00
CA GLY A 49 5.58 -1.80 7.91
C GLY A 49 6.29 -0.80 8.83
N LEU A 50 7.61 -0.76 8.72
CA LEU A 50 8.49 0.16 9.46
C LEU A 50 8.24 1.63 9.08
N ASP A 51 7.89 1.86 7.82
CA ASP A 51 7.55 3.16 7.28
C ASP A 51 6.46 3.04 6.19
N ARG A 52 6.18 4.13 5.49
CA ARG A 52 5.18 4.16 4.40
C ARG A 52 5.58 3.32 3.20
N TYR A 53 6.88 3.17 2.92
CA TYR A 53 7.39 2.41 1.78
C TYR A 53 7.27 0.91 2.03
N ASP A 54 7.66 0.45 3.22
CA ASP A 54 7.45 -0.93 3.67
C ASP A 54 5.96 -1.27 3.81
N THR A 55 5.15 -0.35 4.35
CA THR A 55 3.69 -0.56 4.43
C THR A 55 3.07 -0.75 3.04
N ALA A 56 3.40 0.11 2.06
CA ALA A 56 2.91 -0.03 0.69
C ALA A 56 3.35 -1.37 0.05
N SER A 57 4.60 -1.77 0.29
CA SER A 57 5.14 -3.04 -0.21
C SER A 57 4.42 -4.25 0.38
N ARG A 58 4.11 -4.24 1.68
CA ARG A 58 3.35 -5.31 2.35
C ARG A 58 1.90 -5.39 1.89
N ILE A 59 1.25 -4.25 1.67
CA ILE A 59 -0.10 -4.19 1.09
C ILE A 59 -0.09 -4.79 -0.31
N SER A 60 0.91 -4.43 -1.13
CA SER A 60 1.11 -5.01 -2.46
C SER A 60 1.26 -6.53 -2.39
N ALA A 61 2.15 -7.04 -1.54
CA ALA A 61 2.39 -8.47 -1.37
C ALA A 61 1.14 -9.24 -0.92
N PHE A 62 0.35 -8.65 -0.01
CA PHE A 62 -0.88 -9.26 0.49
C PHE A 62 -1.96 -9.39 -0.59
N HIS A 63 -2.14 -8.35 -1.42
CA HIS A 63 -3.19 -8.36 -2.47
C HIS A 63 -2.73 -8.95 -3.80
N HIS A 64 -1.43 -9.05 -4.06
CA HIS A 64 -0.84 -9.55 -5.30
C HIS A 64 0.20 -10.64 -5.04
N PRO A 65 -0.16 -11.74 -4.36
CA PRO A 65 0.79 -12.79 -3.97
C PRO A 65 1.43 -13.49 -5.18
N GLY A 66 0.71 -13.58 -6.31
CA GLY A 66 1.21 -14.14 -7.58
C GLY A 66 1.92 -13.16 -8.50
N GLY A 67 2.13 -11.91 -8.06
CA GLY A 67 2.65 -10.82 -8.89
C GLY A 67 1.54 -9.97 -9.50
N ALA A 68 1.93 -8.96 -10.27
CA ALA A 68 1.01 -8.08 -10.99
C ALA A 68 1.63 -7.69 -12.34
N PRO A 69 0.86 -7.58 -13.44
CA PRO A 69 1.40 -7.18 -14.73
C PRO A 69 1.75 -5.68 -14.79
N LEU A 70 1.17 -4.88 -13.89
CA LEU A 70 1.26 -3.43 -13.81
C LEU A 70 1.40 -3.00 -12.35
N ALA A 71 2.24 -2.01 -12.06
CA ALA A 71 2.18 -1.24 -10.82
C ALA A 71 2.16 0.27 -11.08
N TYR A 72 1.56 0.98 -10.13
CA TYR A 72 1.67 2.42 -10.02
C TYR A 72 2.78 2.77 -9.04
N VAL A 73 3.64 3.73 -9.39
CA VAL A 73 4.72 4.21 -8.52
C VAL A 73 4.56 5.70 -8.32
N ALA A 74 4.61 6.16 -7.07
CA ALA A 74 4.56 7.58 -6.72
C ALA A 74 5.65 7.93 -5.71
N THR A 75 5.94 9.21 -5.53
CA THR A 75 6.78 9.65 -4.41
C THR A 75 6.06 9.45 -3.08
N GLY A 76 6.75 8.91 -2.08
CA GLY A 76 6.24 8.84 -0.71
C GLY A 76 6.34 10.18 0.04
N ALA A 77 7.03 11.17 -0.51
CA ALA A 77 7.22 12.49 0.12
C ALA A 77 6.01 13.41 -0.08
N ASN A 78 5.38 13.37 -1.25
CA ASN A 78 4.20 14.17 -1.58
C ASN A 78 2.94 13.30 -1.55
N PHE A 79 2.29 13.27 -0.38
CA PHE A 79 1.06 12.53 -0.10
C PHE A 79 -0.09 12.68 -1.13
N PRO A 80 -0.28 13.82 -1.84
CA PRO A 80 -1.37 13.97 -2.80
C PRO A 80 -1.30 13.00 -4.00
N ASP A 81 -0.10 12.67 -4.49
CA ASP A 81 0.05 11.85 -5.71
C ASP A 81 -0.26 10.38 -5.44
N ALA A 82 0.13 9.88 -4.27
CA ALA A 82 -0.22 8.52 -3.82
C ALA A 82 -1.73 8.38 -3.56
N LEU A 83 -2.38 9.44 -3.06
CA LEU A 83 -3.84 9.45 -2.86
C LEU A 83 -4.60 9.48 -4.19
N ALA A 84 -4.11 10.25 -5.17
CA ALA A 84 -4.69 10.31 -6.51
C ALA A 84 -4.46 9.02 -7.33
N ALA A 85 -3.37 8.29 -7.07
CA ALA A 85 -3.12 6.99 -7.70
C ALA A 85 -4.13 5.92 -7.26
N GLY A 86 -4.65 6.01 -6.02
CA GLY A 86 -5.48 4.98 -5.40
C GLY A 86 -6.67 4.52 -6.25
N PRO A 87 -7.56 5.42 -6.71
CA PRO A 87 -8.69 5.03 -7.56
C PRO A 87 -8.26 4.39 -8.89
N ALA A 88 -7.23 4.94 -9.55
CA ALA A 88 -6.75 4.41 -10.82
C ALA A 88 -6.12 3.02 -10.68
N ALA A 89 -5.33 2.81 -9.61
CA ALA A 89 -4.73 1.54 -9.26
C ALA A 89 -5.80 0.49 -8.90
N ALA A 90 -6.81 0.88 -8.12
CA ALA A 90 -7.93 0.02 -7.75
C ALA A 90 -8.73 -0.46 -8.97
N VAL A 91 -9.06 0.44 -9.91
CA VAL A 91 -9.77 0.09 -11.15
C VAL A 91 -8.99 -0.91 -12.01
N ARG A 92 -7.66 -0.86 -11.98
CA ARG A 92 -6.80 -1.77 -12.75
C ARG A 92 -6.34 -3.00 -11.98
N GLY A 93 -6.75 -3.16 -10.71
CA GLY A 93 -6.26 -4.25 -9.85
C GLY A 93 -4.73 -4.28 -9.76
N ALA A 94 -4.10 -3.10 -9.67
CA ALA A 94 -2.66 -2.94 -9.62
C ALA A 94 -2.21 -2.39 -8.26
N PRO A 95 -1.05 -2.81 -7.73
CA PRO A 95 -0.52 -2.21 -6.51
C PRO A 95 -0.03 -0.79 -6.76
N THR A 96 -0.02 0.01 -5.69
CA THR A 96 0.68 1.29 -5.64
C THR A 96 1.87 1.15 -4.71
N LEU A 97 3.06 1.42 -5.25
CA LEU A 97 4.33 1.40 -4.52
C LEU A 97 4.88 2.82 -4.41
N LEU A 98 5.72 3.03 -3.39
CA LEU A 98 6.26 4.35 -3.08
C LEU A 98 7.78 4.36 -3.23
N VAL A 99 8.32 5.46 -3.76
CA VAL A 99 9.76 5.73 -3.84
C VAL A 99 10.11 7.06 -3.17
N GLN A 100 11.38 7.27 -2.85
CA GLN A 100 11.87 8.60 -2.48
C GLN A 100 12.20 9.38 -3.75
N ALA A 101 12.30 10.71 -3.64
CA ALA A 101 12.63 11.56 -4.79
C ALA A 101 13.95 11.14 -5.47
N ASN A 102 14.93 10.69 -4.69
CA ASN A 102 16.28 10.37 -5.18
C ASN A 102 16.72 8.92 -4.93
N ALA A 103 15.83 8.06 -4.43
CA ALA A 103 16.17 6.67 -4.13
C ALA A 103 14.96 5.74 -4.19
N ILE A 104 15.21 4.46 -4.47
CA ILE A 104 14.22 3.39 -4.32
C ILE A 104 14.52 2.70 -2.98
N PRO A 105 13.61 2.80 -1.98
CA PRO A 105 13.78 2.10 -0.71
C PRO A 105 13.90 0.59 -0.90
N GLY A 106 14.66 -0.08 -0.02
CA GLY A 106 14.92 -1.52 -0.12
C GLY A 106 13.65 -2.40 -0.09
N SER A 107 12.63 -2.00 0.66
CA SER A 107 11.33 -2.67 0.67
C SER A 107 10.63 -2.57 -0.69
N THR A 108 10.64 -1.37 -1.28
CA THR A 108 10.07 -1.12 -2.60
C THR A 108 10.81 -1.87 -3.70
N SER A 109 12.15 -1.86 -3.71
CA SER A 109 12.93 -2.57 -4.73
C SER A 109 12.69 -4.08 -4.69
N HIS A 110 12.63 -4.67 -3.49
CA HIS A 110 12.32 -6.08 -3.33
C HIS A 110 10.91 -6.40 -3.86
N GLU A 111 9.91 -5.58 -3.53
CA GLU A 111 8.55 -5.81 -4.00
C GLU A 111 8.42 -5.61 -5.52
N LEU A 112 9.09 -4.60 -6.10
CA LEU A 112 9.14 -4.42 -7.55
C LEU A 112 9.71 -5.66 -8.25
N ALA A 113 10.77 -6.26 -7.72
CA ALA A 113 11.34 -7.48 -8.27
C ALA A 113 10.39 -8.69 -8.14
N ARG A 114 9.70 -8.82 -6.99
CA ARG A 114 8.75 -9.91 -6.73
C ARG A 114 7.54 -9.88 -7.64
N LEU A 115 7.05 -8.69 -7.98
CA LEU A 115 5.82 -8.54 -8.77
C LEU A 115 5.95 -9.01 -10.21
N ASN A 116 7.18 -9.10 -10.76
CA ASN A 116 7.47 -9.53 -12.12
C ASN A 116 6.58 -8.84 -13.17
N MET A 117 6.58 -7.51 -13.15
CA MET A 117 5.69 -6.68 -13.96
C MET A 117 6.19 -6.50 -15.39
N SER A 118 5.25 -6.20 -16.28
CA SER A 118 5.55 -5.75 -17.65
C SER A 118 5.52 -4.23 -17.79
N ARG A 119 4.91 -3.52 -16.83
CA ARG A 119 4.68 -2.08 -16.92
C ARG A 119 4.70 -1.40 -15.56
N ILE A 120 5.28 -0.20 -15.52
CA ILE A 120 5.17 0.73 -14.41
C ILE A 120 4.53 2.03 -14.92
N ILE A 121 3.55 2.54 -14.18
CA ILE A 121 3.03 3.90 -14.37
C ILE A 121 3.59 4.76 -13.24
N LEU A 122 4.53 5.64 -13.58
CA LEU A 122 5.09 6.59 -12.64
C LEU A 122 4.22 7.85 -12.56
N LEU A 123 3.82 8.22 -11.36
CA LEU A 123 3.17 9.49 -11.06
C LEU A 123 4.23 10.50 -10.62
N GLY A 124 4.29 11.62 -11.35
CA GLY A 124 5.26 12.69 -11.13
C GLY A 124 6.40 12.66 -12.15
N GLY A 125 6.80 13.85 -12.61
CA GLY A 125 7.92 14.02 -13.54
C GLY A 125 9.28 14.04 -12.84
N PRO A 126 10.37 14.29 -13.61
CA PRO A 126 11.75 14.37 -13.10
C PRO A 126 11.99 15.32 -11.92
N SER A 127 11.13 16.33 -11.74
CA SER A 127 11.17 17.27 -10.62
C SER A 127 10.71 16.67 -9.29
N VAL A 128 9.97 15.56 -9.31
CA VAL A 128 9.40 14.89 -8.14
C VAL A 128 10.09 13.55 -7.87
N VAL A 129 10.43 12.84 -8.95
CA VAL A 129 11.19 11.58 -8.92
C VAL A 129 12.35 11.73 -9.89
N SER A 130 13.58 11.74 -9.39
CA SER A 130 14.77 12.05 -10.18
C SER A 130 14.95 11.11 -11.36
N GLN A 131 15.59 11.61 -12.42
CA GLN A 131 15.84 10.81 -13.62
C GLN A 131 16.59 9.50 -13.31
N ALA A 132 17.48 9.51 -12.31
CA ALA A 132 18.19 8.32 -11.86
C ALA A 132 17.25 7.24 -11.29
N VAL A 133 16.23 7.64 -10.53
CA VAL A 133 15.19 6.72 -10.03
C VAL A 133 14.34 6.21 -11.19
N GLN A 134 13.93 7.09 -12.11
CA GLN A 134 13.14 6.70 -13.29
C GLN A 134 13.87 5.65 -14.13
N ASN A 135 15.16 5.86 -14.40
CA ASN A 135 15.98 4.93 -15.15
C ASN A 135 16.13 3.60 -14.40
N SER A 136 16.31 3.64 -13.08
CA SER A 136 16.35 2.42 -12.25
C SER A 136 15.03 1.63 -12.31
N LEU A 137 13.89 2.31 -12.37
CA LEU A 137 12.57 1.65 -12.45
C LEU A 137 12.38 0.85 -13.74
N VAL A 138 12.98 1.28 -14.86
CA VAL A 138 12.95 0.54 -16.13
C VAL A 138 13.54 -0.87 -15.99
N GLY A 139 14.51 -1.05 -15.10
CA GLY A 139 15.13 -2.36 -14.84
C GLY A 139 14.21 -3.39 -14.18
N TYR A 140 13.03 -2.99 -13.68
CA TYR A 140 12.05 -3.88 -13.03
C TYR A 140 10.93 -4.34 -13.95
N THR A 141 10.84 -3.82 -15.17
CA THR A 141 9.86 -4.29 -16.15
C THR A 141 10.51 -5.32 -17.06
N ALA A 142 9.91 -6.52 -17.14
CA ALA A 142 10.33 -7.53 -18.10
C ALA A 142 10.15 -7.01 -19.54
N SER A 143 11.06 -7.41 -20.44
CA SER A 143 10.93 -7.18 -21.88
C SER A 143 9.86 -8.08 -22.50
#